data_AF-A0A950NGB6-F1
#
_entry.id   AF-A0A950NGB6-F1
#
_cell.length_a   1.000
_cell.length_b   1.000
_cell.length_c   1.000
_cell.angle_alpha   90.00
_cell.angle_beta   90.00
_cell.angle_gamma   90.00
#
_symmetry.space_group_name_H-M   'P 1'
#
loop_
_entity.id
_entity.type
_entity.pdbx_description
1 polymer ?
#
loop_
_entity_poly.entity_id
_entity_poly.type
_entity_poly.pdbx_seq_one_letter_code
_entity_poly.pdbx_strand_id
1 'polypeptide(L)'
;SPQTQYNVQSLLLLPHDVEMDNVLYYVSTLPSLNIPSYFRFDTRLAWKVVDNVELSLVGQNLLQAQHKEFSGFLYQPTVEIPRAVYANVRWNF
;
A
#
# COMPACT_ATOMS: atom_id res chain seq x y z
N SER A 1 -12.85 -6.57 -15.46
CA SER A 1 -12.99 -6.19 -14.05
C SER A 1 -12.79 -7.40 -13.17
N PRO A 2 -12.13 -7.30 -12.01
CA PRO A 2 -11.95 -8.44 -11.11
C PRO A 2 -13.32 -8.84 -10.58
N GLN A 3 -13.55 -10.14 -10.40
CA GLN A 3 -14.83 -10.61 -9.91
C GLN A 3 -14.98 -10.40 -8.40
N THR A 4 -13.87 -10.27 -7.66
CA THR A 4 -13.89 -10.09 -6.20
C THR A 4 -12.60 -9.42 -5.73
N GLN A 5 -12.74 -8.50 -4.77
CA GLN A 5 -11.62 -7.90 -4.05
C GLN A 5 -11.93 -7.95 -2.57
N TYR A 6 -10.92 -8.26 -1.75
CA TYR A 6 -11.01 -8.20 -0.30
C TYR A 6 -9.95 -7.24 0.22
N ASN A 7 -10.30 -6.48 1.25
CA ASN A 7 -9.36 -5.65 2.00
C ASN A 7 -9.45 -5.98 3.48
N VAL A 8 -8.30 -6.04 4.12
CA VAL A 8 -8.17 -6.15 5.57
C VAL A 8 -7.27 -5.02 6.02
N GLN A 9 -7.79 -4.15 6.89
CA GLN A 9 -7.03 -3.09 7.50
C GLN A 9 -6.86 -3.36 8.99
N SER A 10 -5.67 -3.07 9.52
CA SER A 10 -5.43 -3.03 10.95
C SER A 10 -4.71 -1.75 11.35
N LEU A 11 -5.17 -1.17 12.45
CA LEU A 11 -4.52 -0.05 13.12
C LEU A 11 -4.07 -0.51 14.51
N LEU A 12 -2.77 -0.41 14.77
CA LEU A 12 -2.17 -0.75 16.05
C LEU A 12 -1.66 0.52 16.71
N LEU A 13 -2.16 0.79 17.92
CA LEU A 13 -1.62 1.82 18.80
C LEU A 13 -0.63 1.14 19.76
N LEU A 14 0.65 1.44 19.58
CA LEU A 14 1.75 0.85 20.33
C LEU A 14 2.22 1.84 21.42
N PRO A 15 2.90 1.35 22.48
CA PRO A 15 3.49 2.23 23.48
C PRO A 15 4.50 3.22 22.86
N HIS A 16 4.73 4.34 23.54
CA HIS A 16 5.64 5.42 23.13
C HIS A 16 5.18 6.20 21.88
N ASP A 17 3.87 6.40 21.76
CA ASP A 17 3.26 7.20 20.67
C ASP A 17 3.64 6.71 19.27
N VAL A 18 3.69 5.38 19.13
CA VAL A 18 3.94 4.69 17.87
C VAL A 18 2.63 4.13 17.34
N GLU A 19 2.35 4.37 16.06
CA GLU A 19 1.18 3.84 15.36
C GLU A 19 1.63 3.00 14.17
N MET A 20 0.97 1.86 13.95
CA MET A 20 1.19 1.04 12.77
C MET A 20 -0.14 0.80 12.06
N ASP A 21 -0.26 1.30 10.83
CA ASP A 21 -1.39 1.07 9.94
C ASP A 21 -0.96 0.06 8.87
N ASN A 22 -1.76 -0.98 8.67
CA ASN A 22 -1.49 -2.05 7.72
C ASN A 22 -2.72 -2.28 6.87
N VAL A 23 -2.52 -2.42 5.57
CA VAL A 23 -3.60 -2.81 4.64
C VAL A 23 -3.13 -3.96 3.77
N LEU A 24 -3.88 -5.06 3.83
CA LEU A 24 -3.71 -6.21 2.96
C LEU A 24 -4.90 -6.27 2.00
N TYR A 25 -4.60 -6.29 0.72
CA TYR A 25 -5.56 -6.45 -0.36
C TYR A 25 -5.40 -7.83 -0.98
N TYR A 26 -6.51 -8.48 -1.30
CA TYR A 26 -6.57 -9.61 -2.22
C TYR A 26 -7.38 -9.20 -3.44
N VAL A 27 -6.81 -9.38 -4.62
CA VAL A 27 -7.48 -9.15 -5.90
C VAL A 27 -7.58 -10.49 -6.60
N SER A 28 -8.80 -10.91 -6.93
CA SER A 28 -8.99 -12.15 -7.69
C SER A 28 -8.48 -12.02 -9.13
N THR A 29 -8.28 -13.15 -9.79
CA THR A 29 -7.78 -13.22 -11.17
C THR A 29 -8.55 -12.25 -12.08
N LEU A 30 -7.82 -11.64 -13.00
CA LEU A 30 -8.36 -10.79 -14.07
C LEU A 30 -8.17 -11.53 -15.41
N PRO A 31 -9.10 -12.42 -15.82
CA PRO A 31 -8.90 -13.25 -17.01
C PRO A 31 -8.74 -12.43 -18.28
N SER A 32 -9.47 -11.32 -18.39
CA SER A 32 -9.42 -10.42 -19.56
C SER A 32 -8.05 -9.78 -19.78
N LEU A 33 -7.20 -9.73 -18.74
CA LEU A 33 -5.88 -9.10 -18.76
C LEU A 33 -4.75 -10.10 -18.54
N ASN A 34 -5.08 -11.40 -18.44
CA ASN A 34 -4.13 -12.46 -18.11
C ASN A 34 -3.30 -12.17 -16.84
N ILE A 35 -3.94 -11.60 -15.81
CA ILE A 35 -3.30 -11.33 -14.52
C ILE A 35 -3.84 -12.35 -13.50
N PRO A 36 -2.98 -13.16 -12.86
CA PRO A 36 -3.41 -14.09 -11.81
C PRO A 36 -3.89 -13.33 -10.57
N SER A 37 -4.58 -14.01 -9.66
CA SER A 37 -4.90 -13.41 -8.36
C SER A 37 -3.63 -13.04 -7.60
N TYR A 38 -3.70 -11.98 -6.81
CA TYR A 38 -2.55 -11.49 -6.07
C TYR A 38 -2.93 -10.85 -4.74
N PHE A 39 -1.92 -10.73 -3.89
CA PHE A 39 -1.98 -9.98 -2.66
C PHE A 39 -1.11 -8.73 -2.77
N ARG A 40 -1.63 -7.60 -2.30
CA ARG A 40 -0.87 -6.36 -2.10
C ARG A 40 -0.86 -6.03 -0.62
N PHE A 41 0.29 -5.62 -0.11
CA PHE A 41 0.46 -5.21 1.27
C PHE A 41 1.12 -3.84 1.35
N ASP A 42 0.45 -2.94 2.06
CA ASP A 42 0.93 -1.62 2.37
C ASP A 42 0.99 -1.49 3.91
N THR A 43 2.01 -0.80 4.41
CA THR A 43 2.18 -0.56 5.86
C THR A 43 2.77 0.82 6.10
N ARG A 44 2.36 1.47 7.19
CA ARG A 44 2.93 2.72 7.69
C ARG A 44 3.22 2.56 9.17
N LEU A 45 4.47 2.77 9.54
CA LEU A 45 4.90 2.93 10.92
C LEU A 45 5.14 4.42 11.17
N ALA A 46 4.39 5.01 12.10
CA ALA A 46 4.51 6.41 12.48
C ALA A 46 4.90 6.52 13.95
N TRP A 47 5.75 7.50 14.25
CA TRP A 47 6.22 7.78 15.59
C TRP A 47 6.18 9.28 15.85
N LYS A 48 5.40 9.67 16.85
CA LYS A 48 5.32 11.04 17.32
C LYS A 48 6.47 11.30 18.30
N VAL A 49 7.60 11.79 17.78
CA VAL A 49 8.85 11.98 18.55
C VAL A 49 8.67 13.05 19.62
N VAL A 50 7.97 14.12 19.28
CA VAL A 50 7.54 15.20 20.18
C VAL A 50 6.17 15.70 19.72
N ASP A 51 5.50 16.53 20.52
CA ASP A 51 4.11 16.92 20.27
C ASP A 51 3.82 17.50 18.89
N ASN A 52 4.80 18.15 18.29
CA ASN A 52 4.69 18.80 17.00
C ASN A 52 5.41 18.07 15.84
N VAL A 53 6.15 16.98 16.10
CA VAL A 53 6.95 16.29 15.08
C VAL A 53 6.61 14.81 15.02
N GLU A 54 6.26 14.35 13.82
CA GLU A 54 6.06 12.94 13.51
C GLU A 54 7.04 12.48 12.44
N LEU A 55 7.67 11.34 12.69
CA LEU A 55 8.41 10.57 11.69
C LEU A 55 7.55 9.41 11.24
N SER A 56 7.58 9.07 9.95
CA SER A 56 6.97 7.82 9.49
C SER A 56 7.79 7.14 8.42
N LEU A 57 7.72 5.81 8.41
CA LEU A 57 8.23 4.94 7.37
C LEU A 57 7.02 4.26 6.69
N VAL A 58 6.92 4.43 5.38
CA VAL A 58 5.82 3.89 4.58
C VAL A 58 6.37 2.89 3.59
N GLY A 59 5.78 1.71 3.57
CA GLY A 59 5.99 0.67 2.57
C GLY A 59 4.73 0.47 1.74
N GLN A 60 4.86 0.51 0.42
CA GLN A 60 3.77 0.27 -0.52
C GLN A 60 4.12 -0.86 -1.47
N ASN A 61 3.13 -1.68 -1.79
CA ASN A 61 3.24 -2.83 -2.68
C ASN A 61 4.38 -3.79 -2.27
N LEU A 62 4.43 -4.14 -0.98
CA LEU A 62 5.56 -4.89 -0.42
C LEU A 62 5.62 -6.35 -0.89
N LEU A 63 4.45 -7.00 -1.08
CA LEU A 63 4.37 -8.43 -1.41
C LEU A 63 4.54 -8.73 -2.90
N GLN A 64 4.43 -7.74 -3.78
CA GLN A 64 4.50 -7.97 -5.21
C GLN A 64 5.43 -6.94 -5.85
N ALA A 65 6.52 -7.42 -6.46
CA ALA A 65 7.47 -6.51 -7.10
C ALA A 65 6.87 -5.82 -8.33
N GLN A 66 5.96 -6.52 -9.03
CA GLN A 66 5.31 -6.05 -10.25
C GLN A 66 3.92 -6.69 -10.36
N HIS A 67 2.88 -5.88 -10.44
CA HIS A 67 1.60 -6.29 -11.01
C HIS A 67 1.16 -5.27 -12.05
N LYS A 68 0.53 -5.75 -13.11
CA LYS A 68 -0.10 -4.90 -14.11
C LYS A 68 -1.46 -4.45 -13.56
N GLU A 69 -1.57 -3.30 -12.90
CA GLU A 69 -2.90 -2.76 -12.61
C GLU A 69 -3.36 -1.88 -13.77
N PHE A 70 -4.60 -2.10 -14.21
CA PHE A 70 -5.31 -1.39 -15.27
C PHE A 70 -4.66 -1.40 -16.68
N SER A 71 -5.27 -2.15 -17.60
CA SER A 71 -5.25 -1.78 -19.01
C SER A 71 -6.22 -0.61 -19.23
N GLY A 72 -5.75 0.62 -19.07
CA GLY A 72 -6.45 1.76 -19.64
C GLY A 72 -6.49 1.58 -21.16
N PHE A 73 -7.71 1.45 -21.72
CA PHE A 73 -8.07 1.64 -23.13
C PHE A 73 -6.91 1.67 -24.15
N LEU A 74 -6.79 0.62 -24.98
CA LEU A 74 -6.09 0.42 -26.28
C LEU A 74 -4.79 1.19 -26.65
N TYR A 75 -4.32 2.19 -25.92
CA TYR A 75 -3.21 3.09 -26.25
C TYR A 75 -2.47 3.67 -25.04
N GLN A 76 -2.75 3.23 -23.81
CA GLN A 76 -1.98 3.64 -22.63
C GLN A 76 -1.04 2.51 -22.17
N PRO A 77 0.25 2.80 -21.94
CA PRO A 77 1.18 1.82 -21.39
C PRO A 77 0.71 1.40 -20.00
N THR A 78 0.83 0.11 -19.71
CA THR A 78 0.58 -0.44 -18.38
C THR A 78 1.45 0.27 -17.35
N VAL A 79 0.83 0.93 -16.37
CA VAL A 79 1.57 1.56 -15.26
C VAL A 79 1.73 0.51 -14.17
N GLU A 80 2.94 -0.01 -14.02
CA GLU A 80 3.31 -0.79 -12.85
C GLU A 80 3.53 0.20 -11.69
N ILE A 81 2.85 0.01 -10.56
CA ILE A 81 3.22 0.69 -9.32
C ILE A 81 4.32 -0.17 -8.70
N PRO A 82 5.61 0.26 -8.76
CA PRO A 82 6.68 -0.53 -8.19
C PRO A 82 6.55 -0.58 -6.67
N ARG A 83 7.19 -1.58 -6.07
CA ARG A 83 7.45 -1.56 -4.63
C ARG A 83 8.12 -0.24 -4.26
N ALA A 84 7.57 0.45 -3.26
CA ALA A 84 8.12 1.69 -2.75
C ALA A 84 8.33 1.63 -1.24
N VAL A 85 9.43 2.20 -0.79
CA VAL A 85 9.69 2.47 0.63
C VAL A 85 10.21 3.88 0.74
N TYR A 86 9.56 4.70 1.58
CA TYR A 86 9.95 6.09 1.79
C TYR A 86 9.67 6.51 3.22
N ALA A 87 10.36 7.56 3.66
CA ALA A 87 10.19 8.15 4.97
C ALA A 87 9.62 9.57 4.85
N ASN A 88 8.77 9.96 5.80
CA ASN A 88 8.23 11.31 5.90
C ASN A 88 8.57 11.92 7.26
N VAL A 89 8.67 13.25 7.25
CA VAL A 89 8.71 14.09 8.46
C VAL A 89 7.55 15.07 8.37
N ARG A 90 6.66 15.06 9.36
CA ARG A 90 5.57 16.01 9.48
C ARG A 90 5.81 16.90 10.70
N TRP A 91 5.78 18.21 10.48
CA TRP A 91 5.94 19.20 11.53
C TRP A 91 4.73 20.14 11.54
N ASN A 92 4.08 20.29 12.69
CA ASN A 92 2.94 21.17 12.89
C ASN A 92 3.38 22.39 13.74
N PHE A 93 3.13 23.60 13.26
CA PHE A 93 3.54 24.85 13.91
C PHE A 93 2.34 25.66 14.44
#